data_AF-A0A102DE42-F1
#
_entry.id   AF-A0A102DE42-F1
#
_cell.length_a   1.000
_cell.length_b   1.000
_cell.length_c   1.000
_cell.angle_alpha   90.00
_cell.angle_beta   90.00
_cell.angle_gamma   90.00
#
_symmetry.space_group_name_H-M   'P 1'
#
loop_
_entity.id
_entity.type
_entity.pdbx_description
1 polymer ?
#
loop_
_entity_poly.entity_id
_entity_poly.type
_entity_poly.pdbx_seq_one_letter_code
_entity_poly.pdbx_strand_id
1 'polypeptide(L)'
;MAQHALLKDGKRGLPSARDLATSIPAWLELPEPRGFRPKRKVRTVWISDLHLGTRGCNATMLLDFLASIECETLYLVGDIVDGWRLSKGWYWPDEHNEVVRRVLKMAHRGTRVVLIAGNHDEMLRPYAGMGFGGVELALDAIHHTADGRRIYVTHGDGFDGVVLYARWLAFLGDKAYEFLLRTNHWVNLIRRQFRLPYWSLSAYMKKRVKNAVQFICDFEEAVAHAARDMGVDGVVCGHIHCAEIRQIGDVTYYNDGDWVESCTALVEDSHGAISIVDWAAETAKQAAAPMPAETQDAPREREQA
;
A
#
# COMPACT_ATOMS: atom_id res chain seq x y z
N MET A 1 -46.62 -38.64 -34.85
CA MET A 1 -46.60 -37.21 -35.20
C MET A 1 -46.89 -36.40 -33.96
N ALA A 2 -45.84 -36.15 -33.17
CA ALA A 2 -45.91 -35.39 -31.94
C ALA A 2 -45.64 -33.92 -32.23
N GLN A 3 -46.49 -33.04 -31.72
CA GLN A 3 -46.14 -31.85 -30.91
C GLN A 3 -47.25 -30.80 -31.03
N HIS A 4 -48.13 -30.85 -30.04
CA HIS A 4 -48.90 -29.72 -29.56
C HIS A 4 -48.01 -28.90 -28.60
N ALA A 5 -48.31 -27.60 -28.48
CA ALA A 5 -47.82 -26.63 -27.49
C ALA A 5 -46.63 -25.75 -27.90
N LEU A 6 -46.95 -24.74 -28.72
CA LEU A 6 -46.27 -23.45 -28.74
C LEU A 6 -47.11 -22.44 -27.94
N LEU A 7 -46.41 -21.58 -27.21
CA LEU A 7 -46.83 -20.28 -26.67
C LEU A 7 -47.69 -20.28 -25.38
N LYS A 8 -46.99 -20.26 -24.24
CA LYS A 8 -47.40 -19.47 -23.08
C LYS A 8 -46.26 -18.55 -22.65
N ASP A 9 -46.55 -17.26 -22.77
CA ASP A 9 -45.79 -16.12 -22.28
C ASP A 9 -45.48 -16.20 -20.78
N GLY A 10 -44.42 -15.49 -20.40
CA GLY A 10 -44.60 -14.44 -19.40
C GLY A 10 -43.79 -14.56 -18.11
N LYS A 11 -42.75 -13.71 -18.05
CA LYS A 11 -42.17 -13.11 -16.84
C LYS A 11 -41.35 -14.03 -15.93
N ARG A 12 -40.10 -14.31 -16.34
CA ARG A 12 -39.01 -14.27 -15.34
C ARG A 12 -38.82 -12.80 -15.00
N GLY A 13 -39.38 -12.37 -13.87
CA GLY A 13 -39.09 -11.05 -13.33
C GLY A 13 -37.58 -10.90 -13.22
N LEU A 14 -37.05 -9.74 -13.61
CA LEU A 14 -35.70 -9.34 -13.20
C LEU A 14 -35.63 -9.52 -11.67
N PRO A 15 -34.59 -10.17 -11.14
CA PRO A 15 -34.45 -10.35 -9.70
C PRO A 15 -34.60 -9.00 -9.01
N SER A 16 -35.35 -8.96 -7.91
CA SER A 16 -35.54 -7.72 -7.17
C SER A 16 -34.18 -7.25 -6.63
N ALA A 17 -34.04 -5.95 -6.35
CA ALA A 17 -32.82 -5.43 -5.71
C ALA A 17 -32.50 -6.12 -4.36
N ARG A 18 -33.49 -6.78 -3.73
CA ARG A 18 -33.31 -7.62 -2.54
C ARG A 18 -32.71 -9.00 -2.87
N ASP A 19 -33.06 -9.61 -4.00
CA ASP A 19 -32.53 -10.93 -4.38
C ASP A 19 -31.04 -10.86 -4.79
N LEU A 20 -30.63 -9.75 -5.41
CA LEU A 20 -29.23 -9.44 -5.71
C LEU A 20 -28.38 -9.14 -4.48
N ALA A 21 -29.00 -8.72 -3.37
CA ALA A 21 -28.31 -8.40 -2.12
C ALA A 21 -28.02 -9.64 -1.25
N THR A 22 -28.66 -10.79 -1.53
CA THR A 22 -28.56 -12.01 -0.71
C THR A 22 -27.79 -13.16 -1.34
N SER A 23 -27.48 -13.11 -2.64
CA SER A 23 -26.64 -14.14 -3.25
C SER A 23 -25.17 -13.74 -3.15
N ILE A 24 -24.42 -14.39 -2.27
CA ILE A 24 -22.95 -14.35 -2.32
C ILE A 24 -22.54 -14.79 -3.73
N PRO A 25 -21.70 -14.02 -4.46
CA PRO A 25 -21.28 -14.41 -5.79
C PRO A 25 -20.55 -15.77 -5.74
N ALA A 26 -20.91 -16.70 -6.63
CA ALA A 26 -20.34 -18.05 -6.64
C ALA A 26 -18.80 -18.08 -6.73
N TRP A 27 -18.17 -17.05 -7.31
CA TRP A 27 -16.72 -16.93 -7.38
C TRP A 27 -16.03 -16.77 -6.02
N LEU A 28 -16.76 -16.30 -5.00
CA LEU A 28 -16.25 -16.11 -3.64
C LEU A 28 -16.02 -17.45 -2.92
N GLU A 29 -16.86 -18.44 -3.24
CA GLU A 29 -16.80 -19.79 -2.67
C GLU A 29 -15.80 -20.71 -3.40
N LEU A 30 -15.37 -20.35 -4.62
CA LEU A 30 -14.43 -21.18 -5.37
C LEU A 30 -13.14 -21.39 -4.57
N PRO A 31 -12.62 -22.63 -4.48
CA PRO A 31 -11.33 -22.87 -3.84
C PRO A 31 -10.23 -22.10 -4.60
N GLU A 32 -9.20 -21.65 -3.87
CA GLU A 32 -8.05 -21.09 -4.56
C GLU A 32 -7.27 -22.23 -5.23
N PRO A 33 -6.66 -21.99 -6.41
CA PRO A 33 -5.71 -22.95 -6.96
C PRO A 33 -4.70 -23.28 -5.86
N ARG A 34 -4.52 -24.58 -5.57
CA ARG A 34 -3.58 -25.02 -4.54
C ARG A 34 -2.17 -24.65 -4.99
N GLY A 35 -1.62 -23.60 -4.40
CA GLY A 35 -0.20 -23.30 -4.50
C GLY A 35 0.61 -24.35 -3.73
N PHE A 36 1.74 -24.77 -4.28
CA PHE A 36 2.69 -25.64 -3.57
C PHE A 36 3.49 -24.88 -2.50
N ARG A 37 3.34 -23.55 -2.41
CA ARG A 37 4.00 -22.69 -1.43
C ARG A 37 3.16 -22.58 -0.16
N PRO A 38 3.69 -22.94 1.02
CA PRO A 38 3.00 -22.70 2.28
C PRO A 38 2.82 -21.20 2.50
N LYS A 39 1.63 -20.79 2.98
CA LYS A 39 1.34 -19.39 3.27
C LYS A 39 2.06 -18.94 4.54
N ARG A 40 2.64 -17.75 4.53
CA ARG A 40 3.19 -17.07 5.71
C ARG A 40 2.03 -16.64 6.60
N LYS A 41 1.99 -17.18 7.81
CA LYS A 41 1.00 -16.79 8.83
C LYS A 41 1.51 -15.60 9.61
N VAL A 42 0.76 -14.52 9.59
CA VAL A 42 1.01 -13.29 10.34
C VAL A 42 -0.28 -12.86 11.03
N ARG A 43 -0.18 -12.00 12.04
CA ARG A 43 -1.35 -11.51 12.76
C ARG A 43 -2.04 -10.41 11.97
N THR A 44 -1.28 -9.37 11.63
CA THR A 44 -1.78 -8.18 10.96
C THR A 44 -0.90 -7.83 9.77
N VAL A 45 -1.52 -7.32 8.70
CA VAL A 45 -0.83 -6.78 7.52
C VAL A 45 -1.34 -5.39 7.23
N TRP A 46 -0.45 -4.47 6.87
CA TRP A 46 -0.78 -3.16 6.33
C TRP A 46 -0.18 -3.02 4.94
N ILE A 47 -1.02 -2.57 4.00
CA ILE A 47 -0.62 -2.15 2.66
C ILE A 47 -1.34 -0.84 2.31
N SER A 48 -0.65 0.06 1.61
CA SER A 48 -1.14 1.36 1.18
C SER A 48 -0.75 1.64 -0.27
N ASP A 49 -1.23 2.74 -0.82
CA ASP A 49 -0.69 3.35 -2.05
C ASP A 49 -0.60 2.36 -3.23
N LEU A 50 -1.69 1.59 -3.40
CA LEU A 50 -1.80 0.63 -4.50
C LEU A 50 -2.02 1.33 -5.82
N HIS A 51 -2.79 2.42 -5.79
CA HIS A 51 -3.22 3.20 -6.96
C HIS A 51 -3.84 2.34 -8.07
N LEU A 52 -4.76 1.43 -7.70
CA LEU A 52 -5.57 0.70 -8.68
C LEU A 52 -6.31 1.70 -9.57
N GLY A 53 -6.27 1.48 -10.87
CA GLY A 53 -6.76 2.45 -11.86
C GLY A 53 -5.65 3.22 -12.56
N THR A 54 -4.40 3.03 -12.16
CA THR A 54 -3.21 3.58 -12.82
C THR A 54 -2.35 2.49 -13.46
N ARG A 55 -1.53 2.89 -14.45
CA ARG A 55 -0.51 2.00 -15.05
C ARG A 55 0.69 1.73 -14.13
N GLY A 56 0.82 2.48 -13.04
CA GLY A 56 1.94 2.36 -12.11
C GLY A 56 1.76 1.18 -11.15
N CYS A 57 0.52 0.79 -10.86
CA CYS A 57 0.24 -0.30 -9.94
C CYS A 57 0.87 -1.62 -10.41
N ASN A 58 1.70 -2.22 -9.56
CA ASN A 58 2.25 -3.55 -9.78
C ASN A 58 1.30 -4.64 -9.25
N ALA A 59 0.12 -4.73 -9.88
CA ALA A 59 -0.95 -5.63 -9.46
C ALA A 59 -0.52 -7.11 -9.44
N THR A 60 0.36 -7.53 -10.35
CA THR A 60 0.89 -8.90 -10.38
C THR A 60 1.69 -9.23 -9.12
N MET A 61 2.58 -8.33 -8.70
CA MET A 61 3.39 -8.51 -7.50
C MET A 61 2.53 -8.47 -6.23
N LEU A 62 1.54 -7.58 -6.19
CA LEU A 62 0.55 -7.50 -5.11
C LEU A 62 -0.28 -8.79 -4.98
N LEU A 63 -0.75 -9.34 -6.10
CA LEU A 63 -1.51 -10.58 -6.11
C LEU A 63 -0.69 -11.76 -5.58
N ASP A 64 0.58 -11.85 -5.98
CA ASP A 64 1.50 -12.89 -5.51
C ASP A 64 1.76 -12.77 -4.00
N PHE A 65 1.98 -11.55 -3.50
CA PHE A 65 2.09 -11.29 -2.06
C PHE A 65 0.81 -11.67 -1.31
N LEU A 66 -0.35 -11.15 -1.73
CA LEU A 66 -1.63 -11.48 -1.07
C LEU A 66 -1.89 -12.99 -1.10
N ALA A 67 -1.49 -13.70 -2.14
CA ALA A 67 -1.61 -15.16 -2.22
C ALA A 67 -0.64 -15.90 -1.28
N SER A 68 0.51 -15.30 -0.96
CA SER A 68 1.56 -15.89 -0.12
C SER A 68 1.33 -15.73 1.38
N ILE A 69 0.35 -14.93 1.80
CA ILE A 69 0.06 -14.64 3.22
C ILE A 69 -1.30 -15.17 3.69
N GLU A 70 -1.38 -15.40 5.00
CA GLU A 70 -2.61 -15.61 5.77
C GLU A 70 -2.55 -14.71 7.01
N CYS A 71 -3.58 -13.88 7.23
CA CYS A 71 -3.63 -12.93 8.33
C CYS A 71 -5.00 -12.84 9.00
N GLU A 72 -5.00 -12.46 10.28
CA GLU A 72 -6.21 -12.19 11.05
C GLU A 72 -6.81 -10.84 10.65
N THR A 73 -5.97 -9.81 10.48
CA THR A 73 -6.38 -8.47 10.07
C THR A 73 -5.57 -7.96 8.88
N LEU A 74 -6.24 -7.39 7.89
CA LEU A 74 -5.64 -6.68 6.76
C LEU A 74 -6.12 -5.22 6.78
N TYR A 75 -5.19 -4.29 6.98
CA TYR A 75 -5.42 -2.87 6.80
C TYR A 75 -5.03 -2.45 5.39
N LEU A 76 -5.93 -1.73 4.73
CA LEU A 76 -5.71 -1.05 3.45
C LEU A 76 -5.59 0.45 3.77
N VAL A 77 -4.37 0.96 3.89
CA VAL A 77 -4.05 2.26 4.52
C VAL A 77 -4.08 3.43 3.52
N GLY A 78 -5.19 3.54 2.80
CA GLY A 78 -5.44 4.61 1.84
C GLY A 78 -4.72 4.46 0.50
N ASP A 79 -5.20 5.25 -0.46
CA ASP A 79 -4.77 5.28 -1.87
C ASP A 79 -4.83 3.91 -2.55
N ILE A 80 -5.89 3.17 -2.25
CA ILE A 80 -6.16 1.83 -2.80
C ILE A 80 -6.61 1.96 -4.26
N VAL A 81 -7.49 2.93 -4.54
CA VAL A 81 -7.98 3.23 -5.89
C VAL A 81 -7.68 4.68 -6.24
N ASP A 82 -7.09 4.91 -7.41
CA ASP A 82 -6.84 6.27 -7.89
C ASP A 82 -8.07 6.84 -8.61
N GLY A 83 -8.99 7.39 -7.82
CA GLY A 83 -10.21 8.02 -8.32
C GLY A 83 -9.92 9.22 -9.25
N TRP A 84 -8.86 9.98 -9.00
CA TRP A 84 -8.47 11.14 -9.81
C TRP A 84 -7.96 10.75 -11.20
N ARG A 85 -7.28 9.61 -11.32
CA ARG A 85 -6.87 9.09 -12.63
C ARG A 85 -8.05 8.50 -13.39
N LEU A 86 -8.89 7.72 -12.72
CA LEU A 86 -10.08 7.15 -13.34
C LEU A 86 -11.05 8.22 -13.86
N SER A 87 -11.16 9.37 -13.19
CA SER A 87 -11.98 10.50 -13.65
C SER A 87 -11.44 11.17 -14.92
N LYS A 88 -10.14 11.03 -15.22
CA LYS A 88 -9.49 11.61 -16.42
C LYS A 88 -9.44 10.63 -17.59
N GLY A 89 -9.51 9.33 -17.31
CA GLY A 89 -9.54 8.29 -18.32
C GLY A 89 -9.63 6.91 -17.67
N TRP A 90 -10.58 6.10 -18.12
CA TRP A 90 -10.80 4.77 -17.58
C TRP A 90 -9.63 3.84 -17.95
N TYR A 91 -8.89 3.38 -16.96
CA TYR A 91 -7.87 2.35 -17.09
C TYR A 91 -8.09 1.33 -15.98
N TRP A 92 -8.63 0.17 -16.33
CA TRP A 92 -8.94 -0.87 -15.35
C TRP A 92 -8.72 -2.25 -15.98
N PRO A 93 -7.46 -2.73 -15.99
CA PRO A 93 -7.14 -4.06 -16.50
C PRO A 93 -7.64 -5.17 -15.56
N ASP A 94 -7.68 -6.41 -16.06
CA ASP A 94 -8.27 -7.54 -15.32
C ASP A 94 -7.52 -7.86 -14.03
N GLU A 95 -6.21 -7.61 -13.99
CA GLU A 95 -5.38 -7.78 -12.80
C GLU A 95 -5.87 -6.94 -11.62
N HIS A 96 -6.41 -5.74 -11.87
CA HIS A 96 -6.98 -4.90 -10.82
C HIS A 96 -8.28 -5.52 -10.26
N ASN A 97 -9.09 -6.14 -11.12
CA ASN A 97 -10.26 -6.90 -10.69
C ASN A 97 -9.85 -8.11 -9.82
N GLU A 98 -8.75 -8.78 -10.17
CA GLU A 98 -8.25 -9.90 -9.37
C GLU A 98 -7.78 -9.45 -7.99
N VAL A 99 -7.14 -8.27 -7.86
CA VAL A 99 -6.74 -7.72 -6.54
C VAL A 99 -7.96 -7.53 -5.66
N VAL A 100 -8.99 -6.85 -6.17
CA VAL A 100 -10.24 -6.62 -5.43
C VAL A 100 -10.90 -7.96 -5.06
N ARG A 101 -10.97 -8.90 -5.99
CA ARG A 101 -11.53 -10.24 -5.73
C ARG A 101 -10.74 -11.00 -4.66
N ARG A 102 -9.41 -10.91 -4.67
CA ARG A 102 -8.54 -11.55 -3.67
C ARG A 102 -8.81 -10.99 -2.28
N VAL A 103 -8.89 -9.66 -2.14
CA VAL A 103 -9.22 -9.00 -0.86
C VAL A 103 -10.59 -9.42 -0.34
N LEU A 104 -11.62 -9.36 -1.19
CA LEU A 104 -12.99 -9.78 -0.80
C LEU A 104 -13.03 -11.26 -0.38
N LYS A 105 -12.23 -12.11 -1.04
CA LYS A 105 -12.12 -13.52 -0.69
C LYS A 105 -11.40 -13.75 0.64
N MET A 106 -10.41 -12.93 0.99
CA MET A 106 -9.81 -12.93 2.33
C MET A 106 -10.85 -12.53 3.38
N ALA A 107 -11.60 -11.46 3.14
CA ALA A 107 -12.69 -11.02 4.01
C ALA A 107 -13.71 -12.14 4.27
N HIS A 108 -14.17 -12.79 3.19
CA HIS A 108 -15.12 -13.88 3.27
C HIS A 108 -14.61 -15.11 4.04
N ARG A 109 -13.29 -15.34 4.03
CA ARG A 109 -12.64 -16.47 4.74
C ARG A 109 -12.31 -16.15 6.20
N GLY A 110 -12.69 -14.98 6.70
CA GLY A 110 -12.55 -14.61 8.11
C GLY A 110 -11.41 -13.65 8.43
N THR A 111 -10.64 -13.18 7.43
CA THR A 111 -9.72 -12.05 7.65
C THR A 111 -10.54 -10.79 7.87
N ARG A 112 -10.31 -10.06 8.95
CA ARG A 112 -10.92 -8.73 9.13
C ARG A 112 -10.23 -7.74 8.20
N VAL A 113 -10.96 -7.15 7.26
CA VAL A 113 -10.40 -6.16 6.31
C VAL A 113 -10.88 -4.76 6.68
N VAL A 114 -9.96 -3.84 6.91
CA VAL A 114 -10.25 -2.44 7.24
C VAL A 114 -9.62 -1.54 6.17
N LEU A 115 -10.45 -0.84 5.41
CA LEU A 115 -10.05 0.17 4.44
C LEU A 115 -10.07 1.54 5.10
N ILE A 116 -8.89 2.14 5.20
CA ILE A 116 -8.71 3.53 5.61
C ILE A 116 -8.73 4.39 4.35
N ALA A 117 -9.57 5.43 4.30
CA ALA A 117 -9.68 6.27 3.11
C ALA A 117 -8.46 7.19 2.93
N GLY A 118 -7.80 7.13 1.77
CA GLY A 118 -6.70 8.03 1.41
C GLY A 118 -7.15 9.36 0.79
N ASN A 119 -6.21 10.09 0.17
CA ASN A 119 -6.53 11.35 -0.52
C ASN A 119 -6.99 11.11 -1.96
N HIS A 120 -6.53 10.06 -2.64
CA HIS A 120 -7.04 9.66 -3.94
C HIS A 120 -8.41 8.95 -3.85
N ASP A 121 -8.70 8.37 -2.68
CA ASP A 121 -9.96 7.71 -2.34
C ASP A 121 -11.01 8.67 -1.75
N GLU A 122 -10.92 9.99 -2.01
CA GLU A 122 -11.79 11.01 -1.38
C GLU A 122 -13.29 10.69 -1.51
N MET A 123 -13.68 10.08 -2.63
CA MET A 123 -15.02 9.58 -2.91
C MET A 123 -15.55 8.54 -1.89
N LEU A 124 -14.66 7.85 -1.18
CA LEU A 124 -15.00 6.86 -0.16
C LEU A 124 -15.24 7.49 1.22
N ARG A 125 -14.67 8.68 1.50
CA ARG A 125 -14.76 9.32 2.83
C ARG A 125 -16.19 9.50 3.36
N PRO A 126 -17.20 9.89 2.55
CA PRO A 126 -18.58 10.00 3.02
C PRO A 126 -19.20 8.69 3.50
N TYR A 127 -18.61 7.55 3.15
CA TYR A 127 -19.08 6.22 3.51
C TYR A 127 -18.30 5.62 4.69
N ALA A 128 -17.41 6.38 5.34
CA ALA A 128 -16.73 5.95 6.55
C ALA A 128 -17.74 5.53 7.64
N GLY A 129 -17.46 4.41 8.31
CA GLY A 129 -18.37 3.73 9.23
C GLY A 129 -19.29 2.70 8.58
N MET A 130 -19.28 2.57 7.24
CA MET A 130 -20.01 1.52 6.53
C MET A 130 -19.13 0.30 6.26
N GLY A 131 -19.75 -0.84 5.98
CA GLY A 131 -19.06 -2.05 5.55
C GLY A 131 -19.65 -2.61 4.25
N PHE A 132 -18.79 -3.05 3.34
CA PHE A 132 -19.18 -3.62 2.05
C PHE A 132 -18.44 -4.93 1.79
N GLY A 133 -19.16 -6.02 1.58
CA GLY A 133 -18.55 -7.32 1.24
C GLY A 133 -17.56 -7.86 2.29
N GLY A 134 -17.74 -7.50 3.57
CA GLY A 134 -16.83 -7.86 4.65
C GLY A 134 -15.63 -6.92 4.83
N VAL A 135 -15.57 -5.82 4.07
CA VAL A 135 -14.57 -4.75 4.22
C VAL A 135 -15.18 -3.60 5.02
N GLU A 136 -14.55 -3.25 6.14
CA GLU A 136 -14.90 -2.11 6.98
C GLU A 136 -14.27 -0.85 6.40
N LEU A 137 -15.02 0.24 6.25
CA LEU A 137 -14.50 1.52 5.76
C LEU A 137 -14.37 2.50 6.93
N ALA A 138 -13.19 3.10 7.10
CA ALA A 138 -12.89 4.06 8.16
C ALA A 138 -12.01 5.21 7.65
N LEU A 139 -11.91 6.29 8.43
CA LEU A 139 -10.98 7.40 8.18
C LEU A 139 -9.64 7.18 8.88
N ASP A 140 -9.68 6.47 9.99
CA ASP A 140 -8.55 6.09 10.83
C ASP A 140 -8.97 4.88 11.69
N ALA A 141 -8.00 4.25 12.35
CA ALA A 141 -8.24 3.18 13.30
C ALA A 141 -7.21 3.15 14.41
N ILE A 142 -7.57 2.59 15.57
CA ILE A 142 -6.63 2.19 16.60
C ILE A 142 -6.46 0.67 16.54
N HIS A 143 -5.26 0.23 16.19
CA HIS A 143 -4.87 -1.17 16.25
C HIS A 143 -4.20 -1.48 17.59
N HIS A 144 -4.57 -2.59 18.20
CA HIS A 144 -3.92 -3.12 19.39
C HIS A 144 -3.04 -4.31 18.98
N THR A 145 -1.73 -4.16 19.16
CA THR A 145 -0.77 -5.22 18.85
C THR A 145 -0.86 -6.36 19.85
N ALA A 146 -0.29 -7.51 19.50
CA ALA A 146 -0.25 -8.68 20.39
C ALA A 146 0.54 -8.41 21.70
N ASP A 147 1.52 -7.51 21.66
CA ASP A 147 2.30 -7.08 22.82
C ASP A 147 1.67 -5.91 23.60
N GLY A 148 0.47 -5.46 23.22
CA GLY A 148 -0.35 -4.51 23.97
C GLY A 148 -0.16 -3.04 23.61
N ARG A 149 0.67 -2.73 22.61
CA ARG A 149 0.85 -1.37 22.09
C ARG A 149 -0.39 -0.89 21.34
N ARG A 150 -0.67 0.40 21.42
CA ARG A 150 -1.73 1.09 20.68
C ARG A 150 -1.10 1.78 19.48
N ILE A 151 -1.50 1.37 18.28
CA ILE A 151 -0.99 1.89 17.02
C ILE A 151 -2.11 2.65 16.33
N TYR A 152 -1.88 3.93 16.05
CA TYR A 152 -2.80 4.72 15.23
C TYR A 152 -2.55 4.43 13.74
N VAL A 153 -3.59 4.00 13.03
CA VAL A 153 -3.54 3.67 11.61
C VAL A 153 -4.29 4.73 10.85
N THR A 154 -3.59 5.43 9.96
CA THR A 154 -4.14 6.53 9.16
C THR A 154 -3.41 6.61 7.83
N HIS A 155 -4.02 7.15 6.78
CA HIS A 155 -3.33 7.29 5.49
C HIS A 155 -2.12 8.24 5.59
N GLY A 156 -2.29 9.38 6.24
CA GLY A 156 -1.21 10.34 6.53
C GLY A 156 -1.39 11.72 5.87
N ASP A 157 -2.26 11.84 4.87
CA ASP A 157 -2.57 13.12 4.18
C ASP A 157 -3.08 14.22 5.14
N GLY A 158 -3.70 13.85 6.27
CA GLY A 158 -4.10 14.79 7.30
C GLY A 158 -2.93 15.57 7.92
N PHE A 159 -1.71 15.02 7.89
CA PHE A 159 -0.52 15.69 8.41
C PHE A 159 0.11 16.67 7.42
N ASP A 160 -0.24 16.60 6.13
CA ASP A 160 0.23 17.56 5.13
C ASP A 160 -0.13 18.99 5.53
N GLY A 161 -1.34 19.21 6.06
CA GLY A 161 -1.79 20.51 6.54
C GLY A 161 -0.88 21.11 7.63
N VAL A 162 -0.34 20.27 8.52
CA VAL A 162 0.57 20.68 9.60
C VAL A 162 1.94 21.02 9.03
N VAL A 163 2.44 20.22 8.09
CA VAL A 163 3.70 20.49 7.36
C VAL A 163 3.56 21.74 6.48
N LEU A 164 2.40 22.01 5.90
CA LEU A 164 2.12 23.23 5.14
C LEU A 164 2.21 24.51 6.00
N TYR A 165 1.85 24.44 7.30
CA TYR A 165 2.10 25.53 8.24
C TYR A 165 3.57 25.62 8.67
N ALA A 166 4.37 24.55 8.60
CA ALA A 166 5.82 24.63 8.77
C ALA A 166 6.55 25.16 7.51
N ARG A 167 5.93 25.08 6.33
CA ARG A 167 6.53 25.54 5.07
C ARG A 167 6.93 27.01 5.05
N TRP A 168 6.29 27.93 5.79
CA TRP A 168 6.76 29.32 5.81
C TRP A 168 8.12 29.47 6.52
N LEU A 169 8.38 28.64 7.55
CA LEU A 169 9.69 28.55 8.22
C LEU A 169 10.74 27.93 7.29
N ALA A 170 10.39 26.84 6.62
CA ALA A 170 11.24 26.22 5.60
C ALA A 170 11.53 27.21 4.43
N PHE A 171 10.52 27.94 3.96
CA PHE A 171 10.64 28.92 2.89
C PHE A 171 11.50 30.12 3.28
N LEU A 172 11.47 30.56 4.54
CA LEU A 172 12.36 31.59 5.06
C LEU A 172 13.83 31.12 5.05
N GLY A 173 14.08 29.87 5.47
CA GLY A 173 15.41 29.24 5.40
C GLY A 173 15.89 29.04 3.97
N ASP A 174 15.00 28.61 3.07
CA ASP A 174 15.30 28.34 1.67
C ASP A 174 15.55 29.63 0.87
N LYS A 175 14.88 30.74 1.24
CA LYS A 175 15.15 32.09 0.72
C LYS A 175 16.47 32.66 1.23
N ALA A 176 16.82 32.43 2.50
CA ALA A 176 18.12 32.82 3.05
C ALA A 176 19.27 32.03 2.37
N TYR A 177 19.06 30.73 2.12
CA TYR A 177 20.02 29.88 1.40
C TYR A 177 20.11 30.22 -0.09
N GLU A 178 18.99 30.54 -0.76
CA GLU A 178 18.98 31.04 -2.13
C GLU A 178 19.65 32.43 -2.24
N PHE A 179 19.48 33.29 -1.23
CA PHE A 179 20.20 34.55 -1.12
C PHE A 179 21.71 34.33 -0.97
N LEU A 180 22.14 33.41 -0.09
CA LEU A 180 23.55 33.00 0.05
C LEU A 180 24.12 32.38 -1.24
N LEU A 181 23.32 31.62 -2.00
CA LEU A 181 23.69 31.09 -3.32
C LEU A 181 23.73 32.16 -4.41
N ARG A 182 22.88 33.20 -4.35
CA ARG A 182 22.99 34.37 -5.24
C ARG A 182 24.22 35.21 -4.89
N THR A 183 24.63 35.26 -3.63
CA THR A 183 25.94 35.80 -3.24
C THR A 183 27.08 35.00 -3.87
N ASN A 184 26.92 33.68 -4.04
CA ASN A 184 27.85 32.84 -4.80
C ASN A 184 27.91 33.19 -6.31
N HIS A 185 26.86 33.79 -6.89
CA HIS A 185 26.90 34.33 -8.26
C HIS A 185 27.81 35.57 -8.36
N TRP A 186 27.77 36.45 -7.35
CA TRP A 186 28.69 37.60 -7.25
C TRP A 186 30.14 37.16 -7.02
N VAL A 187 30.35 36.14 -6.19
CA VAL A 187 31.67 35.49 -6.04
C VAL A 187 32.14 34.87 -7.36
N ASN A 188 31.24 34.25 -8.13
CA ASN A 188 31.59 33.70 -9.44
C ASN A 188 31.82 34.78 -10.53
N LEU A 189 31.17 35.95 -10.45
CA LEU A 189 31.49 37.11 -11.28
C LEU A 189 32.92 37.62 -11.00
N ILE A 190 33.31 37.69 -9.73
CA ILE A 190 34.69 38.00 -9.33
C ILE A 190 35.67 36.90 -9.81
N ARG A 191 35.31 35.61 -9.70
CA ARG A 191 36.14 34.50 -10.22
C ARG A 191 36.27 34.48 -11.75
N ARG A 192 35.28 35.02 -12.47
CA ARG A 192 35.31 35.21 -13.93
C ARG A 192 36.38 36.23 -14.34
N GLN A 193 36.63 37.25 -13.50
CA GLN A 193 37.76 38.19 -13.63
C GLN A 193 39.12 37.46 -13.49
N PHE A 194 39.17 36.31 -12.82
CA PHE A 194 40.38 35.50 -12.56
C PHE A 194 40.44 34.16 -13.34
N ARG A 195 39.58 33.93 -14.35
CA ARG A 195 39.59 32.76 -15.26
C ARG A 195 39.53 31.35 -14.60
N LEU A 196 38.62 31.12 -13.63
CA LEU A 196 38.34 29.77 -13.09
C LEU A 196 36.90 29.29 -13.44
N PRO A 197 36.63 27.97 -13.62
CA PRO A 197 35.33 27.47 -14.10
C PRO A 197 34.28 27.12 -13.01
N TYR A 198 32.98 27.28 -13.32
CA TYR A 198 31.89 26.26 -13.27
C TYR A 198 30.48 26.72 -12.81
N TRP A 199 29.42 26.01 -13.29
CA TRP A 199 27.98 26.13 -12.95
C TRP A 199 27.38 24.74 -12.62
N SER A 200 26.69 24.55 -11.49
CA SER A 200 26.38 23.20 -10.96
C SER A 200 24.90 22.78 -10.96
N LEU A 201 24.56 21.85 -11.87
CA LEU A 201 23.33 21.03 -11.85
C LEU A 201 23.18 20.23 -10.54
N SER A 202 24.31 19.88 -9.92
CA SER A 202 24.39 19.21 -8.62
C SER A 202 23.88 20.05 -7.46
N ALA A 203 23.90 21.40 -7.51
CA ALA A 203 23.28 22.23 -6.47
C ALA A 203 21.74 22.24 -6.56
N TYR A 204 21.18 22.20 -7.77
CA TYR A 204 19.73 22.12 -7.99
C TYR A 204 19.18 20.75 -7.55
N MET A 205 19.85 19.66 -7.93
CA MET A 205 19.56 18.32 -7.44
C MET A 205 19.67 18.24 -5.91
N LYS A 206 20.76 18.79 -5.33
CA LYS A 206 20.97 18.80 -3.88
C LYS A 206 19.90 19.60 -3.12
N LYS A 207 19.31 20.64 -3.74
CA LYS A 207 18.21 21.41 -3.17
C LYS A 207 16.89 20.62 -3.18
N ARG A 208 16.57 19.94 -4.28
CA ARG A 208 15.39 19.07 -4.37
C ARG A 208 15.45 17.91 -3.37
N VAL A 209 16.61 17.28 -3.25
CA VAL A 209 16.84 16.20 -2.27
C VAL A 209 16.72 16.75 -0.84
N LYS A 210 17.33 17.90 -0.53
CA LYS A 210 17.18 18.52 0.79
C LYS A 210 15.73 18.87 1.14
N ASN A 211 14.97 19.40 0.19
CA ASN A 211 13.58 19.79 0.43
C ASN A 211 12.66 18.57 0.62
N ALA A 212 12.91 17.47 -0.09
CA ALA A 212 12.21 16.21 0.13
C ALA A 212 12.55 15.62 1.51
N VAL A 213 13.84 15.59 1.88
CA VAL A 213 14.28 15.12 3.20
C VAL A 213 13.70 15.97 4.33
N GLN A 214 13.70 17.29 4.19
CA GLN A 214 13.11 18.17 5.20
C GLN A 214 11.60 17.95 5.32
N PHE A 215 10.89 17.78 4.21
CA PHE A 215 9.46 17.46 4.22
C PHE A 215 9.17 16.16 4.97
N ILE A 216 9.97 15.11 4.74
CA ILE A 216 9.85 13.84 5.46
C ILE A 216 10.07 14.05 6.97
N CYS A 217 11.13 14.76 7.36
CA CYS A 217 11.39 15.04 8.77
C CYS A 217 10.28 15.87 9.43
N ASP A 218 9.77 16.90 8.75
CA ASP A 218 8.69 17.74 9.28
C ASP A 218 7.38 16.95 9.43
N PHE A 219 7.12 16.02 8.51
CA PHE A 219 5.98 15.11 8.56
C PHE A 219 6.10 14.13 9.73
N GLU A 220 7.25 13.47 9.85
CA GLU A 220 7.60 12.57 10.95
C GLU A 220 7.41 13.24 12.33
N GLU A 221 7.86 14.49 12.48
CA GLU A 221 7.67 15.26 13.71
C GLU A 221 6.20 15.59 13.99
N ALA A 222 5.43 15.96 12.96
CA ALA A 222 4.00 16.24 13.10
C ALA A 222 3.22 14.98 13.53
N VAL A 223 3.54 13.83 12.92
CA VAL A 223 2.96 12.52 13.26
C VAL A 223 3.28 12.16 14.71
N ALA A 224 4.55 12.29 15.12
CA ALA A 224 4.97 11.99 16.49
C ALA A 224 4.29 12.90 17.53
N HIS A 225 4.02 14.17 17.18
CA HIS A 225 3.28 15.07 18.06
C HIS A 225 1.84 14.62 18.26
N ALA A 226 1.11 14.36 17.17
CA ALA A 226 -0.28 13.91 17.25
C ALA A 226 -0.42 12.56 17.97
N ALA A 227 0.53 11.66 17.76
CA ALA A 227 0.59 10.37 18.45
C ALA A 227 0.66 10.52 19.97
N ARG A 228 1.51 11.45 20.46
CA ARG A 228 1.61 11.76 21.88
C ARG A 228 0.31 12.34 22.44
N ASP A 229 -0.32 13.25 21.71
CA ASP A 229 -1.60 13.85 22.12
C ASP A 229 -2.71 12.80 22.25
N MET A 230 -2.69 11.77 21.40
CA MET A 230 -3.62 10.63 21.45
C MET A 230 -3.23 9.55 22.48
N GLY A 231 -2.03 9.63 23.06
CA GLY A 231 -1.48 8.63 23.97
C GLY A 231 -1.34 7.25 23.31
N VAL A 232 -0.88 7.22 22.06
CA VAL A 232 -0.58 5.98 21.31
C VAL A 232 0.93 5.74 21.25
N ASP A 233 1.34 4.48 21.12
CA ASP A 233 2.74 4.06 21.12
C ASP A 233 3.38 4.13 19.73
N GLY A 234 2.56 4.19 18.67
CA GLY A 234 3.04 4.24 17.30
C GLY A 234 2.00 4.72 16.31
N VAL A 235 2.46 5.04 15.09
CA VAL A 235 1.61 5.43 13.97
C VAL A 235 2.02 4.67 12.71
N VAL A 236 1.04 4.10 12.01
CA VAL A 236 1.19 3.52 10.67
C VAL A 236 0.59 4.47 9.65
N CYS A 237 1.39 4.84 8.64
CA CYS A 237 1.00 5.69 7.51
C CYS A 237 1.55 5.15 6.19
N GLY A 238 0.84 5.43 5.10
CA GLY A 238 1.38 5.29 3.74
C GLY A 238 1.92 6.63 3.24
N HIS A 239 1.39 7.11 2.12
CA HIS A 239 1.46 8.47 1.55
C HIS A 239 2.84 8.98 1.12
N ILE A 240 3.90 8.73 1.88
CA ILE A 240 5.28 9.15 1.57
C ILE A 240 5.99 8.16 0.62
N HIS A 241 5.41 6.97 0.40
CA HIS A 241 5.93 5.91 -0.49
C HIS A 241 7.36 5.51 -0.13
N CYS A 242 7.69 5.53 1.16
CA CYS A 242 9.01 5.20 1.66
C CYS A 242 8.88 4.27 2.86
N ALA A 243 9.01 2.97 2.61
CA ALA A 243 8.91 1.97 3.66
C ALA A 243 10.01 2.18 4.71
N GLU A 244 9.62 2.51 5.93
CA GLU A 244 10.54 2.81 7.02
C GLU A 244 9.91 2.48 8.37
N ILE A 245 10.74 2.00 9.30
CA ILE A 245 10.40 1.90 10.72
C ILE A 245 11.38 2.76 11.49
N ARG A 246 10.87 3.78 12.16
CA ARG A 246 11.71 4.77 12.82
C ARG A 246 11.16 5.16 14.18
N GLN A 247 12.04 5.16 15.19
CA GLN A 247 11.71 5.66 16.51
C GLN A 247 11.86 7.19 16.53
N ILE A 248 10.80 7.90 16.91
CA ILE A 248 10.76 9.37 17.03
C ILE A 248 10.37 9.73 18.46
N GLY A 249 11.38 9.94 19.31
CA GLY A 249 11.16 10.10 20.74
C GLY A 249 10.61 8.81 21.35
N ASP A 250 9.41 8.89 21.92
CA ASP A 250 8.66 7.83 22.56
C ASP A 250 7.69 7.08 21.61
N VAL A 251 7.47 7.60 20.40
CA VAL A 251 6.54 7.02 19.42
C VAL A 251 7.32 6.32 18.29
N THR A 252 6.85 5.16 17.86
CA THR A 252 7.38 4.51 16.64
C THR A 252 6.56 4.88 15.41
N TYR A 253 7.22 5.43 14.40
CA TYR A 253 6.66 5.67 13.07
C TYR A 253 6.87 4.45 12.18
N TYR A 254 5.81 4.07 11.48
CA TYR A 254 5.77 2.95 10.56
C TYR A 254 5.23 3.41 9.20
N ASN A 255 5.97 3.13 8.14
CA ASN A 255 5.51 3.32 6.77
C ASN A 255 5.61 1.99 5.99
N ASP A 256 4.51 1.60 5.35
CA ASP A 256 4.40 0.37 4.57
C ASP A 256 4.87 0.48 3.13
N GLY A 257 5.21 1.68 2.67
CA GLY A 257 5.70 1.96 1.32
C GLY A 257 4.58 2.10 0.32
N ASP A 258 4.68 1.38 -0.79
CA ASP A 258 3.73 1.47 -1.91
C ASP A 258 3.79 0.22 -2.80
N TRP A 259 2.82 0.07 -3.71
CA TRP A 259 2.79 -1.02 -4.69
C TRP A 259 2.99 -0.56 -6.13
N VAL A 260 3.76 0.51 -6.31
CA VAL A 260 4.12 1.12 -7.59
C VAL A 260 5.63 0.95 -7.85
N GLU A 261 6.46 1.37 -6.91
CA GLU A 261 7.92 1.33 -6.93
C GLU A 261 8.49 0.34 -5.92
N SER A 262 8.14 0.45 -4.63
CA SER A 262 8.79 -0.31 -3.56
C SER A 262 8.27 -1.74 -3.42
N CYS A 263 6.96 -1.96 -3.61
CA CYS A 263 6.29 -3.25 -3.46
C CYS A 263 6.55 -3.91 -2.08
N THR A 264 6.31 -3.11 -1.04
CA THR A 264 6.52 -3.48 0.36
C THR A 264 5.20 -3.59 1.12
N ALA A 265 5.25 -4.24 2.28
CA ALA A 265 4.14 -4.28 3.24
C ALA A 265 4.68 -4.27 4.67
N LEU A 266 3.91 -3.76 5.63
CA LEU A 266 4.16 -3.99 7.05
C LEU A 266 3.42 -5.25 7.51
N VAL A 267 4.08 -6.05 8.35
CA VAL A 267 3.48 -7.23 8.96
C VAL A 267 3.76 -7.26 10.46
N GLU A 268 2.74 -7.68 11.21
CA GLU A 268 2.83 -7.98 12.64
C GLU A 268 2.80 -9.50 12.83
N ASP A 269 3.74 -10.04 13.59
CA ASP A 269 3.73 -11.45 13.97
C ASP A 269 2.80 -11.74 15.17
N SER A 270 2.70 -13.01 15.56
CA SER A 270 1.88 -13.43 16.71
C SER A 270 2.38 -12.92 18.07
N HIS A 271 3.61 -12.43 18.14
CA HIS A 271 4.23 -11.85 19.33
C HIS A 271 4.13 -10.32 19.36
N GLY A 272 3.56 -9.71 18.32
CA GLY A 272 3.37 -8.28 18.21
C GLY A 272 4.54 -7.54 17.56
N ALA A 273 5.57 -8.24 17.09
CA ALA A 273 6.69 -7.59 16.42
C ALA A 273 6.26 -7.13 15.01
N ILE A 274 6.51 -5.86 14.71
CA ILE A 274 6.19 -5.23 13.42
C ILE A 274 7.46 -5.15 12.57
N SER A 275 7.38 -5.58 11.31
CA SER A 275 8.50 -5.59 10.36
C SER A 275 8.05 -5.25 8.94
N ILE A 276 8.97 -4.75 8.12
CA ILE A 276 8.74 -4.53 6.69
C ILE A 276 9.07 -5.80 5.92
N VAL A 277 8.16 -6.20 5.04
CA VAL A 277 8.37 -7.24 4.03
C VAL A 277 8.65 -6.56 2.70
N ASP A 278 9.87 -6.71 2.18
CA ASP A 278 10.26 -6.29 0.83
C ASP A 278 9.99 -7.44 -0.15
N TRP A 279 8.80 -7.43 -0.75
CA TRP A 279 8.36 -8.53 -1.60
C TRP A 279 9.09 -8.56 -2.94
N ALA A 280 9.47 -7.40 -3.47
CA ALA A 280 10.30 -7.30 -4.67
C ALA A 280 11.66 -7.99 -4.46
N ALA A 281 12.34 -7.68 -3.35
CA ALA A 281 13.62 -8.30 -3.02
C ALA A 281 13.49 -9.80 -2.71
N GLU A 282 12.44 -10.22 -2.00
CA GLU A 282 12.19 -11.65 -1.74
C GLU A 282 11.97 -12.44 -3.04
N THR A 283 11.12 -11.92 -3.94
CA THR A 283 10.83 -12.57 -5.23
C THR A 283 12.07 -12.61 -6.13
N ALA A 284 12.87 -11.54 -6.16
CA ALA A 284 14.13 -11.52 -6.90
C ALA A 284 15.13 -12.57 -6.38
N LYS A 285 15.25 -12.73 -5.05
CA LYS A 285 16.11 -13.76 -4.43
C LYS A 285 15.63 -15.17 -4.77
N GLN A 286 14.32 -15.41 -4.77
CA GLN A 286 13.75 -16.70 -5.13
C GLN A 286 14.01 -17.06 -6.60
N ALA A 287 13.90 -16.08 -7.50
CA ALA A 287 14.21 -16.29 -8.92
C ALA A 287 15.70 -16.56 -9.18
N ALA A 288 16.59 -16.04 -8.33
CA ALA A 288 18.03 -16.25 -8.42
C ALA A 288 18.52 -17.56 -7.76
N ALA A 289 17.67 -18.26 -7.00
CA ALA A 289 18.05 -19.51 -6.34
C ALA A 289 18.24 -20.64 -7.39
N PRO A 290 19.35 -21.40 -7.36
CA PRO A 290 19.55 -22.51 -8.29
C PRO A 290 18.46 -23.57 -8.09
N MET A 291 17.87 -24.03 -9.20
CA MET A 291 16.88 -25.11 -9.15
C MET A 291 17.52 -26.35 -8.50
N PRO A 292 16.80 -27.05 -7.59
CA PRO A 292 17.28 -28.32 -7.05
C PRO A 292 17.59 -29.26 -8.22
N ALA A 293 18.79 -29.83 -8.24
CA ALA A 293 19.16 -30.81 -9.24
C ALA A 293 18.16 -31.96 -9.21
N GLU A 294 17.55 -32.27 -10.35
CA GLU A 294 16.72 -33.47 -10.51
C GLU A 294 17.57 -34.68 -10.12
N THR A 295 17.22 -35.29 -8.98
CA THR A 295 17.76 -36.60 -8.61
C THR A 295 17.36 -37.57 -9.72
N GLN A 296 18.32 -37.95 -10.55
CA GLN A 296 18.13 -39.01 -11.53
C GLN A 296 17.84 -40.30 -10.75
N ASP A 297 16.57 -40.70 -10.72
CA ASP A 297 16.15 -41.99 -10.17
C ASP A 297 16.93 -43.09 -10.90
N ALA A 298 17.77 -43.80 -10.15
CA ALA A 298 18.48 -44.97 -10.63
C ALA A 298 17.46 -46.04 -11.07
N PRO A 299 17.72 -46.81 -12.15
CA PRO A 299 16.77 -47.79 -12.63
C PRO A 299 16.53 -48.87 -11.57
N ARG A 300 15.27 -49.06 -11.16
CA ARG A 300 14.87 -50.21 -10.33
C ARG A 300 15.11 -51.49 -11.13
N GLU A 301 16.08 -52.29 -10.68
CA GLU A 301 16.25 -53.66 -11.15
C GLU A 301 14.94 -54.43 -10.96
N ARG A 302 14.43 -55.02 -12.05
CA ARG A 302 13.30 -55.94 -12.02
C ARG A 302 13.82 -57.30 -11.55
N GLU A 303 13.58 -57.62 -10.30
CA GLU A 303 13.74 -58.99 -9.80
C GLU A 303 12.54 -59.83 -10.28
N GLN A 304 12.81 -60.76 -11.20
CA GLN A 304 11.87 -61.80 -11.63
C GLN A 304 12.01 -63.01 -10.69
N ALA A 305 10.92 -63.39 -10.03
CA ALA A 305 10.64 -64.75 -9.57
C ALA A 305 9.12 -64.94 -9.46
#